data_AF-A0AAV5YB48-F1
#
_entry.id   AF-A0AAV5YB48-F1
#
_cell.length_a   1.000
_cell.length_b   1.000
_cell.length_c   1.000
_cell.angle_alpha   90.00
_cell.angle_beta   90.00
_cell.angle_gamma   90.00
#
_symmetry.space_group_name_H-M   'P 1'
#
loop_
_entity.id
_entity.type
_entity.pdbx_description
1 polymer ?
#
loop_
_entity_poly.entity_id
_entity_poly.type
_entity_poly.pdbx_seq_one_letter_code
_entity_poly.pdbx_strand_id
1 'polypeptide(L)'
;MALPVLLLVGCEQGARTPPDAYDIGKMDLKPVPAKLGGDRHQGAFAEGSALSLTAELKPLDPAPVKTIRLDTTHKIVEVAPGVKFSAWTFGNQVPGPTVRARVGDRIKFSMTNRSDEPVPGVAMTAAPMMHSMDFHAAMVSPQDKYRSIAPGQTIEFEFTLNYPGVFMYHCGTPMILEHIASGMYGAVVVEPRAGYPTKVDREYVVVQSEFYAKPDPAKRMVDGAPLYVLDGDRLRSAQPTHTVFNGTHNGMVKQPLAAKPGERIRLHVLNVGPSKTSSFHVVGTIFDRVWFEGNPDNQFRGMQTVLLGSSNAATVEFMIPEAGSYIMVDHHFANASQGAIGLISTTVKPESKDLEHHNLEASAAPTDPQTAQAKLNFESKCLACHTVGEGKKLGPDLAGVTKRRTDVWLARWLKEPEKMLESDADAKALLLEHNNIPMPNQSLGADEIRGYVKYFHWIDSRPPGAVKAATGGH
;
A
#
# COMPACT_ATOMS: atom_id res chain seq x y z
N MET A 1 0.74 73.52 41.76
CA MET A 1 1.16 72.25 41.13
C MET A 1 -0.03 71.31 41.14
N ALA A 2 -0.61 71.05 39.97
CA ALA A 2 -1.78 70.19 39.79
C ALA A 2 -1.29 68.76 39.48
N LEU A 3 -1.74 67.78 40.28
CA LEU A 3 -1.63 66.37 39.93
C LEU A 3 -2.87 65.96 39.11
N PRO A 4 -2.73 65.31 37.95
CA PRO A 4 -3.86 64.71 37.26
C PRO A 4 -4.15 63.33 37.87
N VAL A 5 -5.41 63.08 38.19
CA VAL A 5 -5.95 61.76 38.53
C VAL A 5 -6.12 61.00 37.22
N LEU A 6 -5.33 59.96 37.01
CA LEU A 6 -5.46 59.04 35.88
C LEU A 6 -6.56 58.02 36.22
N LEU A 7 -7.75 58.15 35.62
CA LEU A 7 -8.78 57.11 35.64
C LEU A 7 -8.31 55.94 34.75
N LEU A 8 -7.95 54.82 35.39
CA LEU A 8 -7.80 53.53 34.73
C LEU A 8 -9.18 53.00 34.36
N VAL A 9 -9.59 53.22 33.12
CA VAL A 9 -10.72 52.50 32.51
C VAL A 9 -10.26 51.06 32.27
N GLY A 10 -10.75 50.14 33.09
CA GLY A 10 -10.55 48.71 32.88
C GLY A 10 -11.26 48.28 31.59
N CYS A 11 -10.49 48.00 30.55
CA CYS A 11 -10.99 47.18 29.44
C CYS A 11 -11.06 45.72 29.91
N GLU A 12 -12.18 45.32 30.51
CA GLU A 12 -12.60 43.91 30.51
C GLU A 12 -13.01 43.52 29.08
N GLN A 13 -12.02 43.31 28.21
CA GLN A 13 -12.23 42.45 27.06
C GLN A 13 -12.16 41.02 27.57
N GLY A 14 -13.30 40.53 28.06
CA GLY A 14 -13.49 39.09 28.27
C GLY A 14 -13.27 38.40 26.93
N ALA A 15 -12.07 37.89 26.71
CA ALA A 15 -11.76 37.05 25.57
C ALA A 15 -12.65 35.80 25.68
N ARG A 16 -13.77 35.80 24.95
CA ARG A 16 -14.57 34.59 24.76
C ARG A 16 -13.64 33.58 24.10
N THR A 17 -13.23 32.56 24.85
CA THR A 17 -12.59 31.37 24.28
C THR A 17 -13.45 30.91 23.11
N PRO A 18 -12.87 30.69 21.92
CA PRO A 18 -13.61 30.12 20.80
C PRO A 18 -14.33 28.85 21.27
N PRO A 19 -15.59 28.62 20.86
CA PRO A 19 -16.29 27.41 21.24
C PRO A 19 -15.49 26.18 20.78
N ASP A 20 -15.31 25.22 21.68
CA ASP A 20 -14.67 23.95 21.38
C ASP A 20 -15.42 23.25 20.23
N ALA A 21 -14.70 22.97 19.14
CA ALA A 21 -15.24 22.32 17.95
C ALA A 21 -15.65 20.86 18.22
N TYR A 22 -15.16 20.27 19.31
CA TYR A 22 -15.40 18.89 19.74
C TYR A 22 -16.12 18.80 21.09
N ASP A 23 -16.97 19.78 21.39
CA ASP A 23 -17.85 19.77 22.56
C ASP A 23 -18.65 18.45 22.66
N ILE A 24 -18.24 17.58 23.58
CA ILE A 24 -18.84 16.25 23.81
C ILE A 24 -20.33 16.38 24.13
N GLY A 25 -20.75 17.47 24.79
CA GLY A 25 -22.16 17.72 25.11
C GLY A 25 -23.05 17.92 23.88
N LYS A 26 -22.46 18.20 22.71
CA LYS A 26 -23.16 18.37 21.42
C LYS A 26 -23.01 17.16 20.50
N MET A 27 -22.23 16.15 20.87
CA MET A 27 -22.07 14.95 20.07
C MET A 27 -23.32 14.08 20.13
N ASP A 28 -23.65 13.45 18.99
CA ASP A 28 -24.69 12.43 18.95
C ASP A 28 -24.13 11.09 19.42
N LEU A 29 -24.28 10.83 20.72
CA LEU A 29 -23.88 9.59 21.39
C LEU A 29 -25.09 8.72 21.77
N LYS A 30 -26.18 8.80 21.00
CA LYS A 30 -27.43 8.05 21.25
C LYS A 30 -27.73 7.08 20.09
N PRO A 31 -26.83 6.14 19.77
CA PRO A 31 -27.07 5.18 18.70
C PRO A 31 -28.28 4.28 19.04
N VAL A 32 -29.15 4.05 18.06
CA VAL A 32 -30.26 3.08 18.17
C VAL A 32 -29.71 1.65 18.14
N PRO A 33 -30.29 0.66 18.86
CA PRO A 33 -29.78 -0.71 18.90
C PRO A 33 -29.55 -1.33 17.51
N ALA A 34 -28.51 -2.18 17.39
CA ALA A 34 -28.26 -2.87 16.12
C ALA A 34 -29.39 -3.86 15.83
N LYS A 35 -29.72 -4.01 14.56
CA LYS A 35 -30.67 -5.03 14.11
C LYS A 35 -29.89 -6.22 13.60
N LEU A 36 -30.20 -7.39 14.14
CA LEU A 36 -29.76 -8.66 13.59
C LEU A 36 -30.92 -9.33 12.87
N GLY A 37 -30.60 -9.99 11.76
CA GLY A 37 -31.62 -10.56 10.88
C GLY A 37 -32.09 -9.53 9.86
N GLY A 38 -32.79 -10.02 8.84
CA GLY A 38 -33.05 -9.31 7.60
C GLY A 38 -32.74 -10.23 6.42
N ASP A 39 -33.25 -9.89 5.25
CA ASP A 39 -32.97 -10.67 4.05
C ASP A 39 -31.47 -10.59 3.72
N ARG A 40 -30.91 -11.70 3.27
CA ARG A 40 -29.55 -11.76 2.74
C ARG A 40 -29.45 -10.80 1.56
N HIS A 41 -28.45 -9.91 1.58
CA HIS A 41 -28.17 -9.06 0.45
C HIS A 41 -27.86 -9.89 -0.80
N GLN A 42 -28.36 -9.42 -1.94
CA GLN A 42 -28.16 -10.02 -3.26
C GLN A 42 -27.47 -9.02 -4.19
N GLY A 43 -26.81 -9.51 -5.22
CA GLY A 43 -26.12 -8.66 -6.20
C GLY A 43 -24.76 -8.16 -5.71
N ALA A 44 -24.49 -6.86 -5.90
CA ALA A 44 -23.18 -6.27 -5.66
C ALA A 44 -22.71 -6.44 -4.20
N PHE A 45 -21.43 -6.70 -3.98
CA PHE A 45 -20.92 -6.89 -2.61
C PHE A 45 -20.71 -5.57 -1.84
N ALA A 46 -20.76 -4.44 -2.54
CA ALA A 46 -20.64 -3.11 -1.96
C ALA A 46 -21.58 -2.13 -2.66
N GLU A 47 -22.33 -1.33 -1.91
CA GLU A 47 -23.22 -0.29 -2.44
C GLU A 47 -23.20 0.96 -1.54
N GLY A 48 -23.31 2.13 -2.17
CA GLY A 48 -23.30 3.42 -1.48
C GLY A 48 -22.48 4.47 -2.23
N SER A 49 -23.03 5.67 -2.35
CA SER A 49 -22.37 6.85 -2.95
C SER A 49 -21.09 7.25 -2.22
N ALA A 50 -21.03 6.99 -0.91
CA ALA A 50 -19.88 7.27 -0.06
C ALA A 50 -18.70 6.30 -0.23
N LEU A 51 -18.81 5.25 -1.06
CA LEU A 51 -17.79 4.22 -1.21
C LEU A 51 -16.89 4.46 -2.42
N SER A 52 -15.58 4.48 -2.20
CA SER A 52 -14.54 4.49 -3.24
C SER A 52 -13.85 3.11 -3.31
N LEU A 53 -13.80 2.52 -4.50
CA LEU A 53 -13.25 1.18 -4.74
C LEU A 53 -11.74 1.20 -5.06
N THR A 54 -11.23 2.37 -5.45
CA THR A 54 -9.85 2.58 -5.89
C THR A 54 -9.15 3.60 -4.97
N ALA A 55 -7.87 3.88 -5.24
CA ALA A 55 -7.10 4.87 -4.50
C ALA A 55 -7.63 6.31 -4.72
N GLU A 56 -8.25 6.61 -5.85
CA GLU A 56 -8.85 7.92 -6.11
C GLU A 56 -10.18 8.04 -5.37
N LEU A 57 -10.26 9.02 -4.46
CA LEU A 57 -11.48 9.23 -3.70
C LEU A 57 -12.54 9.89 -4.58
N LYS A 58 -13.75 9.31 -4.58
CA LYS A 58 -14.92 9.98 -5.16
C LYS A 58 -15.16 11.33 -4.47
N PRO A 59 -15.81 12.29 -5.17
CA PRO A 59 -16.31 13.49 -4.54
C PRO A 59 -17.17 13.17 -3.32
N LEU A 60 -17.10 14.01 -2.29
CA LEU A 60 -17.95 13.87 -1.12
C LEU A 60 -19.42 13.97 -1.54
N ASP A 61 -20.20 12.94 -1.20
CA ASP A 61 -21.66 13.00 -1.30
C ASP A 61 -22.17 14.13 -0.37
N PRO A 62 -23.04 15.05 -0.82
CA PRO A 62 -23.55 16.13 0.02
C PRO A 62 -24.63 15.70 1.04
N ALA A 63 -25.20 14.50 0.94
CA ALA A 63 -26.30 14.08 1.81
C ALA A 63 -25.85 13.88 3.28
N PRO A 64 -26.57 14.38 4.29
CA PRO A 64 -26.15 14.25 5.69
C PRO A 64 -26.26 12.82 6.25
N VAL A 65 -26.83 11.89 5.48
CA VAL A 65 -26.98 10.49 5.84
C VAL A 65 -26.36 9.63 4.74
N LYS A 66 -25.40 8.78 5.09
CA LYS A 66 -24.72 7.86 4.16
C LYS A 66 -25.23 6.45 4.38
N THR A 67 -25.99 5.93 3.43
CA THR A 67 -26.33 4.50 3.43
C THR A 67 -25.20 3.74 2.74
N ILE A 68 -24.55 2.84 3.47
CA ILE A 68 -23.46 2.01 2.97
C ILE A 68 -23.75 0.54 3.24
N ARG A 69 -23.55 -0.29 2.22
CA ARG A 69 -23.60 -1.74 2.28
C ARG A 69 -22.23 -2.28 1.97
N LEU A 70 -21.65 -3.09 2.86
CA LEU A 70 -20.38 -3.77 2.63
C LEU A 70 -20.51 -5.22 3.11
N ASP A 71 -20.71 -6.14 2.17
CA ASP A 71 -20.79 -7.56 2.49
C ASP A 71 -19.40 -8.16 2.69
N THR A 72 -19.33 -9.19 3.53
CA THR A 72 -18.10 -9.96 3.70
C THR A 72 -18.12 -11.25 2.90
N THR A 73 -17.02 -11.56 2.22
CA THR A 73 -16.87 -12.78 1.40
C THR A 73 -15.50 -13.42 1.60
N HIS A 74 -15.42 -14.72 1.33
CA HIS A 74 -14.14 -15.39 1.07
C HIS A 74 -13.85 -15.33 -0.43
N LYS A 75 -12.63 -14.92 -0.80
CA LYS A 75 -12.25 -14.70 -2.21
C LYS A 75 -10.78 -14.99 -2.44
N ILE A 76 -10.45 -15.45 -3.65
CA ILE A 76 -9.07 -15.44 -4.13
C ILE A 76 -8.72 -14.05 -4.64
N VAL A 77 -7.66 -13.46 -4.07
CA VAL A 77 -7.04 -12.22 -4.55
C VAL A 77 -5.62 -12.51 -4.99
N GLU A 78 -5.08 -11.72 -5.91
CA GLU A 78 -3.68 -11.82 -6.31
C GLU A 78 -2.87 -10.75 -5.58
N VAL A 79 -2.08 -11.17 -4.58
CA VAL A 79 -1.31 -10.23 -3.75
C VAL A 79 0.03 -9.89 -4.38
N ALA A 80 0.58 -10.79 -5.19
CA ALA A 80 1.80 -10.63 -5.98
C ALA A 80 1.73 -11.56 -7.20
N PRO A 81 2.54 -11.34 -8.26
CA PRO A 81 2.55 -12.21 -9.44
C PRO A 81 2.68 -13.70 -9.05
N GLY A 82 1.65 -14.49 -9.38
CA GLY A 82 1.64 -15.94 -9.07
C GLY A 82 1.31 -16.30 -7.63
N VAL A 83 0.99 -15.33 -6.76
CA VAL A 83 0.55 -15.55 -5.38
C VAL A 83 -0.95 -15.32 -5.28
N LYS A 84 -1.72 -16.37 -5.58
CA LYS A 84 -3.19 -16.39 -5.45
C LYS A 84 -3.55 -16.67 -3.98
N PHE A 85 -3.90 -15.64 -3.23
CA PHE A 85 -4.15 -15.74 -1.78
C PHE A 85 -5.63 -15.91 -1.47
N SER A 86 -5.96 -16.86 -0.59
CA SER A 86 -7.31 -17.03 -0.02
C SER A 86 -7.59 -15.94 1.01
N ALA A 87 -8.15 -14.82 0.57
CA ALA A 87 -8.49 -13.69 1.40
C ALA A 87 -9.91 -13.78 1.99
N TRP A 88 -10.10 -13.08 3.11
CA TRP A 88 -11.40 -12.71 3.66
C TRP A 88 -11.54 -11.21 3.46
N THR A 89 -12.67 -10.78 2.88
CA THR A 89 -12.76 -9.44 2.30
C THR A 89 -14.03 -8.73 2.72
N PHE A 90 -14.00 -7.40 2.69
CA PHE A 90 -15.20 -6.57 2.71
C PHE A 90 -15.41 -5.97 1.32
N GLY A 91 -16.63 -6.01 0.79
CA GLY A 91 -16.92 -5.50 -0.55
C GLY A 91 -16.23 -6.27 -1.67
N ASN A 92 -15.84 -7.54 -1.42
CA ASN A 92 -15.21 -8.42 -2.39
C ASN A 92 -13.84 -7.95 -2.92
N GLN A 93 -13.10 -7.15 -2.15
CA GLN A 93 -11.75 -6.67 -2.45
C GLN A 93 -10.89 -6.46 -1.19
N VAL A 94 -9.57 -6.38 -1.37
CA VAL A 94 -8.60 -6.05 -0.31
C VAL A 94 -7.73 -4.89 -0.79
N PRO A 95 -7.62 -3.77 -0.04
CA PRO A 95 -8.48 -3.40 1.09
C PRO A 95 -9.94 -3.30 0.66
N GLY A 96 -10.86 -3.36 1.63
CA GLY A 96 -12.25 -3.04 1.39
C GLY A 96 -12.46 -1.59 0.92
N PRO A 97 -13.64 -1.26 0.36
CA PRO A 97 -13.93 0.07 -0.18
C PRO A 97 -13.77 1.18 0.87
N THR A 98 -13.11 2.28 0.50
CA THR A 98 -12.95 3.42 1.42
C THR A 98 -14.27 4.17 1.57
N VAL A 99 -14.69 4.42 2.82
CA VAL A 99 -15.85 5.25 3.14
C VAL A 99 -15.40 6.71 3.22
N ARG A 100 -16.03 7.60 2.46
CA ARG A 100 -15.80 9.06 2.54
C ARG A 100 -17.04 9.78 3.04
N ALA A 101 -16.90 10.54 4.12
CA ALA A 101 -17.99 11.29 4.75
C ALA A 101 -17.45 12.56 5.43
N ARG A 102 -18.32 13.33 6.08
CA ARG A 102 -17.98 14.56 6.81
C ARG A 102 -18.39 14.45 8.28
N VAL A 103 -17.69 15.16 9.16
CA VAL A 103 -18.09 15.33 10.57
C VAL A 103 -19.55 15.80 10.66
N GLY A 104 -20.35 15.06 11.42
CA GLY A 104 -21.78 15.25 11.60
C GLY A 104 -22.66 14.41 10.67
N ASP A 105 -22.09 13.77 9.65
CA ASP A 105 -22.85 12.81 8.83
C ASP A 105 -23.21 11.57 9.67
N ARG A 106 -24.40 11.04 9.42
CA ARG A 106 -24.85 9.78 9.99
C ARG A 106 -24.63 8.64 8.99
N ILE A 107 -23.85 7.64 9.39
CA ILE A 107 -23.67 6.41 8.62
C ILE A 107 -24.80 5.45 8.97
N LYS A 108 -25.50 4.94 7.95
CA LYS A 108 -26.40 3.79 8.02
C LYS A 108 -25.73 2.61 7.35
N PHE A 109 -25.23 1.69 8.16
CA PHE A 109 -24.44 0.56 7.70
C PHE A 109 -25.28 -0.72 7.69
N SER A 110 -25.13 -1.52 6.63
CA SER A 110 -25.57 -2.91 6.61
C SER A 110 -24.49 -3.83 6.04
N MET A 111 -24.46 -5.07 6.53
CA MET A 111 -23.57 -6.12 6.06
C MET A 111 -24.25 -7.47 6.14
N THR A 112 -24.20 -8.23 5.04
CA THR A 112 -24.46 -9.67 5.08
C THR A 112 -23.14 -10.43 5.10
N ASN A 113 -23.07 -11.47 5.92
CA ASN A 113 -21.99 -12.43 5.86
C ASN A 113 -22.23 -13.43 4.72
N ARG A 114 -21.50 -13.24 3.62
CA ARG A 114 -21.58 -14.05 2.41
C ARG A 114 -20.38 -15.00 2.27
N SER A 115 -19.73 -15.37 3.38
CA SER A 115 -18.57 -16.29 3.38
C SER A 115 -18.90 -17.73 2.99
N ASP A 116 -20.18 -18.09 2.90
CA ASP A 116 -20.72 -19.37 2.42
C ASP A 116 -21.01 -19.38 0.91
N GLU A 117 -20.86 -18.26 0.22
CA GLU A 117 -21.01 -18.23 -1.24
C GLU A 117 -19.81 -18.88 -1.94
N PRO A 118 -20.06 -19.61 -3.05
CA PRO A 118 -19.00 -20.26 -3.79
C PRO A 118 -18.05 -19.23 -4.41
N VAL A 119 -16.77 -19.60 -4.46
CA VAL A 119 -15.74 -18.79 -5.10
C VAL A 119 -15.62 -19.19 -6.57
N PRO A 120 -15.55 -18.26 -7.54
CA PRO A 120 -15.27 -18.64 -8.92
C PRO A 120 -13.96 -19.45 -9.02
N GLY A 121 -14.00 -20.60 -9.70
CA GLY A 121 -12.85 -21.47 -9.91
C GLY A 121 -12.56 -22.50 -8.80
N VAL A 122 -13.09 -22.33 -7.59
CA VAL A 122 -13.00 -23.34 -6.50
C VAL A 122 -14.24 -23.33 -5.63
N ALA A 123 -14.75 -24.49 -5.21
CA ALA A 123 -15.97 -24.55 -4.42
C ALA A 123 -15.93 -23.63 -3.17
N MET A 124 -14.85 -23.70 -2.40
CA MET A 124 -14.56 -22.83 -1.25
C MET A 124 -13.05 -22.70 -1.05
N THR A 125 -12.58 -21.54 -0.60
CA THR A 125 -11.15 -21.29 -0.31
C THR A 125 -10.83 -21.50 1.16
N ALA A 126 -11.74 -21.06 2.03
CA ALA A 126 -11.76 -21.24 3.48
C ALA A 126 -13.18 -21.64 3.93
N ALA A 127 -13.28 -22.35 5.06
CA ALA A 127 -14.57 -22.75 5.62
C ALA A 127 -15.39 -21.51 6.00
N PRO A 128 -16.72 -21.49 5.75
CA PRO A 128 -17.58 -20.37 6.14
C PRO A 128 -17.45 -20.11 7.65
N MET A 129 -17.39 -18.83 8.04
CA MET A 129 -17.15 -18.48 9.44
C MET A 129 -17.80 -17.16 9.83
N MET A 130 -17.75 -16.86 11.14
CA MET A 130 -18.33 -15.65 11.71
C MET A 130 -17.49 -14.41 11.35
N HIS A 131 -18.14 -13.30 11.05
CA HIS A 131 -17.49 -12.03 10.76
C HIS A 131 -18.23 -10.86 11.42
N SER A 132 -17.54 -9.77 11.68
CA SER A 132 -18.09 -8.52 12.21
C SER A 132 -17.43 -7.34 11.49
N MET A 133 -17.89 -6.12 11.78
CA MET A 133 -17.32 -4.89 11.24
C MET A 133 -17.14 -3.88 12.38
N ASP A 134 -15.88 -3.63 12.75
CA ASP A 134 -15.45 -2.62 13.71
C ASP A 134 -15.04 -1.35 12.94
N PHE A 135 -15.64 -0.20 13.29
CA PHE A 135 -15.35 1.10 12.69
C PHE A 135 -14.68 2.00 13.71
N HIS A 136 -13.39 2.31 13.55
CA HIS A 136 -12.68 3.16 14.51
C HIS A 136 -13.16 4.63 14.48
N ALA A 137 -13.85 5.04 13.42
CA ALA A 137 -14.49 6.35 13.33
C ALA A 137 -15.79 6.46 14.15
N ALA A 138 -16.31 5.35 14.71
CA ALA A 138 -17.59 5.31 15.40
C ALA A 138 -17.41 5.30 16.93
N MET A 139 -18.23 6.09 17.63
CA MET A 139 -18.31 6.09 19.09
C MET A 139 -19.56 5.31 19.52
N VAL A 140 -19.46 3.98 19.57
CA VAL A 140 -20.59 3.07 19.81
C VAL A 140 -20.21 1.91 20.76
N SER A 141 -21.21 1.18 21.29
CA SER A 141 -20.93 -0.04 22.05
C SER A 141 -20.52 -1.19 21.10
N PRO A 142 -19.32 -1.77 21.28
CA PRO A 142 -18.89 -2.90 20.45
C PRO A 142 -19.70 -4.18 20.72
N GLN A 143 -20.28 -4.34 21.93
CA GLN A 143 -21.15 -5.47 22.26
C GLN A 143 -22.46 -5.48 21.47
N ASP A 144 -22.89 -4.33 20.96
CA ASP A 144 -24.09 -4.18 20.15
C ASP A 144 -23.77 -4.07 18.65
N LYS A 145 -22.88 -3.15 18.25
CA LYS A 145 -22.64 -2.84 16.83
C LYS A 145 -21.69 -3.80 16.14
N TYR A 146 -20.70 -4.32 16.86
CA TYR A 146 -19.62 -5.13 16.29
C TYR A 146 -19.82 -6.62 16.58
N ARG A 147 -21.07 -7.02 16.77
CA ARG A 147 -21.45 -8.43 16.95
C ARG A 147 -21.05 -9.23 15.74
N SER A 148 -20.44 -10.39 15.98
CA SER A 148 -20.19 -11.36 14.93
C SER A 148 -21.49 -11.95 14.40
N ILE A 149 -21.61 -12.01 13.08
CA ILE A 149 -22.74 -12.60 12.36
C ILE A 149 -22.30 -13.87 11.62
N ALA A 150 -23.16 -14.89 11.64
CA ALA A 150 -22.94 -16.16 10.97
C ALA A 150 -23.11 -16.05 9.46
N PRO A 151 -22.56 -16.99 8.67
CA PRO A 151 -22.83 -17.04 7.25
C PRO A 151 -24.35 -17.01 6.97
N GLY A 152 -24.77 -16.16 6.04
CA GLY A 152 -26.17 -15.89 5.72
C GLY A 152 -26.88 -14.86 6.59
N GLN A 153 -26.33 -14.47 7.74
CA GLN A 153 -26.95 -13.43 8.57
C GLN A 153 -26.62 -12.02 8.08
N THR A 154 -27.52 -11.09 8.37
CA THR A 154 -27.36 -9.65 8.11
C THR A 154 -27.37 -8.88 9.43
N ILE A 155 -26.53 -7.86 9.53
CA ILE A 155 -26.56 -6.85 10.61
C ILE A 155 -26.76 -5.47 10.01
N GLU A 156 -27.53 -4.64 10.70
CA GLU A 156 -27.71 -3.21 10.40
C GLU A 156 -27.47 -2.37 11.65
N PHE A 157 -26.78 -1.24 11.49
CA PHE A 157 -26.68 -0.23 12.54
C PHE A 157 -26.36 1.15 12.00
N GLU A 158 -26.50 2.16 12.87
CA GLU A 158 -26.21 3.55 12.53
C GLU A 158 -25.28 4.18 13.58
N PHE A 159 -24.46 5.15 13.15
CA PHE A 159 -23.62 5.96 14.02
C PHE A 159 -23.32 7.32 13.38
N THR A 160 -22.96 8.30 14.20
CA THR A 160 -22.61 9.67 13.77
C THR A 160 -21.11 9.90 13.88
N LEU A 161 -20.54 10.55 12.86
CA LEU A 161 -19.10 10.86 12.81
C LEU A 161 -18.80 12.14 13.59
N ASN A 162 -18.12 12.01 14.73
CA ASN A 162 -17.90 13.14 15.64
C ASN A 162 -16.55 13.86 15.44
N TYR A 163 -15.55 13.18 14.86
CA TYR A 163 -14.20 13.73 14.64
C TYR A 163 -13.75 13.58 13.19
N PRO A 164 -13.03 14.56 12.63
CA PRO A 164 -12.38 14.40 11.34
C PRO A 164 -11.15 13.52 11.50
N GLY A 165 -10.78 12.84 10.43
CA GLY A 165 -9.62 11.97 10.45
C GLY A 165 -9.63 10.92 9.35
N VAL A 166 -8.59 10.09 9.40
CA VAL A 166 -8.47 8.88 8.60
C VAL A 166 -8.43 7.73 9.58
N PHE A 167 -9.50 6.94 9.60
CA PHE A 167 -9.67 5.83 10.52
C PHE A 167 -9.68 4.52 9.75
N MET A 168 -9.29 3.42 10.39
CA MET A 168 -9.54 2.11 9.82
C MET A 168 -10.93 1.59 10.17
N TYR A 169 -11.41 0.65 9.37
CA TYR A 169 -12.37 -0.34 9.82
C TYR A 169 -11.78 -1.73 9.60
N HIS A 170 -12.17 -2.70 10.42
CA HIS A 170 -11.72 -4.08 10.28
C HIS A 170 -12.69 -5.09 10.88
N CYS A 171 -12.48 -6.38 10.63
CA CYS A 171 -13.24 -7.42 11.34
C CYS A 171 -12.80 -7.53 12.80
N GLY A 172 -13.75 -7.50 13.73
CA GLY A 172 -13.54 -7.58 15.18
C GLY A 172 -13.91 -8.95 15.80
N THR A 173 -14.23 -9.95 14.98
CA THR A 173 -14.52 -11.31 15.45
C THR A 173 -13.27 -11.90 16.14
N PRO A 174 -13.39 -12.62 17.27
CA PRO A 174 -12.27 -13.33 17.90
C PRO A 174 -11.41 -14.11 16.89
N MET A 175 -10.10 -14.16 17.11
CA MET A 175 -9.07 -14.36 16.05
C MET A 175 -8.87 -13.10 15.18
N ILE A 176 -8.99 -11.92 15.80
CA ILE A 176 -8.93 -10.61 15.14
C ILE A 176 -7.66 -10.48 14.28
N LEU A 177 -6.53 -10.96 14.79
CA LEU A 177 -5.24 -10.92 14.10
C LEU A 177 -5.30 -11.65 12.75
N GLU A 178 -5.84 -12.87 12.72
CA GLU A 178 -6.02 -13.67 11.50
C GLU A 178 -7.04 -13.06 10.54
N HIS A 179 -8.11 -12.47 11.07
CA HIS A 179 -9.11 -11.79 10.24
C HIS A 179 -8.53 -10.57 9.52
N ILE A 180 -7.78 -9.71 10.23
CA ILE A 180 -7.08 -8.57 9.63
C ILE A 180 -6.04 -9.06 8.62
N ALA A 181 -5.17 -10.00 9.02
CA ALA A 181 -4.11 -10.52 8.15
C ALA A 181 -4.62 -11.26 6.91
N SER A 182 -5.87 -11.73 6.92
CA SER A 182 -6.53 -12.35 5.76
C SER A 182 -7.16 -11.33 4.79
N GLY A 183 -7.14 -10.03 5.12
CA GLY A 183 -7.61 -8.95 4.22
C GLY A 183 -8.81 -8.15 4.71
N MET A 184 -9.33 -8.42 5.92
CA MET A 184 -10.56 -7.78 6.41
C MET A 184 -10.30 -6.41 7.04
N TYR A 185 -9.94 -5.44 6.22
CA TYR A 185 -9.71 -4.05 6.62
C TYR A 185 -10.04 -3.07 5.50
N GLY A 186 -10.27 -1.81 5.86
CA GLY A 186 -10.36 -0.68 4.93
C GLY A 186 -10.27 0.65 5.67
N ALA A 187 -10.57 1.75 4.97
CA ALA A 187 -10.42 3.10 5.49
C ALA A 187 -11.75 3.86 5.56
N VAL A 188 -11.84 4.77 6.52
CA VAL A 188 -12.86 5.81 6.63
C VAL A 188 -12.17 7.16 6.63
N VAL A 189 -12.42 7.98 5.61
CA VAL A 189 -11.97 9.37 5.52
C VAL A 189 -13.11 10.27 5.94
N VAL A 190 -12.93 10.95 7.06
CA VAL A 190 -13.91 11.88 7.64
C VAL A 190 -13.41 13.31 7.47
N GLU A 191 -14.04 14.06 6.57
CA GLU A 191 -13.71 15.45 6.35
C GLU A 191 -14.12 16.34 7.53
N PRO A 192 -13.34 17.40 7.84
CA PRO A 192 -13.75 18.41 8.81
C PRO A 192 -15.09 19.04 8.44
N ARG A 193 -15.86 19.45 9.44
CA ARG A 193 -17.18 20.07 9.24
C ARG A 193 -17.12 21.25 8.26
N ALA A 194 -16.12 22.13 8.43
CA ALA A 194 -15.88 23.29 7.57
C ALA A 194 -15.13 22.98 6.26
N GLY A 195 -14.81 21.71 6.00
CA GLY A 195 -13.87 21.28 4.96
C GLY A 195 -12.42 21.43 5.41
N TYR A 196 -11.50 20.90 4.62
CA TYR A 196 -10.08 21.05 4.90
C TYR A 196 -9.63 22.51 4.74
N PRO A 197 -8.61 22.95 5.50
CA PRO A 197 -8.13 24.33 5.47
C PRO A 197 -7.38 24.70 4.17
N THR A 198 -7.17 23.72 3.28
CA THR A 198 -6.51 23.87 1.98
C THR A 198 -7.35 23.20 0.90
N LYS A 199 -7.23 23.75 -0.32
CA LYS A 199 -7.70 23.11 -1.54
C LYS A 199 -6.53 22.36 -2.17
N VAL A 200 -6.85 21.22 -2.78
CA VAL A 200 -5.89 20.37 -3.50
C VAL A 200 -6.48 20.05 -4.87
N ASP A 201 -5.60 19.76 -5.83
CA ASP A 201 -6.01 19.39 -7.19
C ASP A 201 -6.36 17.90 -7.26
N ARG A 202 -5.73 17.07 -6.41
CA ARG A 202 -5.96 15.62 -6.34
C ARG A 202 -5.93 15.12 -4.92
N GLU A 203 -6.74 14.09 -4.68
CA GLU A 203 -6.91 13.48 -3.37
C GLU A 203 -6.99 11.95 -3.51
N TYR A 204 -6.10 11.26 -2.81
CA TYR A 204 -5.96 9.81 -2.87
C TYR A 204 -5.95 9.20 -1.46
N VAL A 205 -6.26 7.91 -1.38
CA VAL A 205 -6.09 7.07 -0.19
C VAL A 205 -5.06 5.97 -0.44
N VAL A 206 -4.10 5.86 0.49
CA VAL A 206 -3.04 4.86 0.48
C VAL A 206 -3.14 4.07 1.78
N VAL A 207 -3.44 2.78 1.67
CA VAL A 207 -3.57 1.86 2.79
C VAL A 207 -2.39 0.91 2.73
N GLN A 208 -1.47 1.02 3.69
CA GLN A 208 -0.41 0.04 3.88
C GLN A 208 -0.94 -1.13 4.71
N SER A 209 -0.60 -2.34 4.28
CA SER A 209 -0.98 -3.57 4.95
C SER A 209 0.02 -4.70 4.73
N GLU A 210 -0.11 -5.75 5.53
CA GLU A 210 0.76 -6.91 5.51
C GLU A 210 0.00 -8.20 5.13
N PHE A 211 0.66 -9.06 4.35
CA PHE A 211 0.22 -10.42 4.08
C PHE A 211 1.24 -11.43 4.59
N TYR A 212 0.72 -12.54 5.12
CA TYR A 212 1.48 -13.66 5.65
C TYR A 212 1.06 -14.90 4.88
N ALA A 213 1.71 -15.15 3.75
CA ALA A 213 1.27 -16.16 2.79
C ALA A 213 2.20 -17.39 2.79
N LYS A 214 1.62 -18.58 2.84
CA LYS A 214 2.31 -19.84 2.54
C LYS A 214 1.52 -20.66 1.51
N PRO A 215 2.18 -21.53 0.73
CA PRO A 215 1.47 -22.45 -0.16
C PRO A 215 0.41 -23.24 0.60
N ASP A 216 -0.75 -23.43 -0.01
CA ASP A 216 -1.83 -24.23 0.53
C ASP A 216 -1.33 -25.67 0.81
N PRO A 217 -1.49 -26.20 2.03
CA PRO A 217 -1.03 -27.56 2.36
C PRO A 217 -1.67 -28.65 1.50
N ALA A 218 -2.90 -28.42 1.04
CA ALA A 218 -3.60 -29.30 0.10
C ALA A 218 -3.13 -29.14 -1.35
N LYS A 219 -2.19 -28.23 -1.62
CA LYS A 219 -1.59 -27.95 -2.93
C LYS A 219 -2.64 -27.65 -4.01
N ARG A 220 -3.75 -26.99 -3.63
CA ARG A 220 -4.77 -26.58 -4.58
C ARG A 220 -4.19 -25.55 -5.55
N MET A 221 -4.69 -25.60 -6.79
CA MET A 221 -4.32 -24.69 -7.86
C MET A 221 -5.55 -23.87 -8.25
N VAL A 222 -5.34 -22.61 -8.63
CA VAL A 222 -6.36 -21.68 -9.14
C VAL A 222 -5.79 -21.05 -10.41
N ASP A 223 -6.48 -21.23 -11.54
CA ASP A 223 -6.06 -20.69 -12.84
C ASP A 223 -4.60 -21.01 -13.21
N GLY A 224 -4.14 -22.23 -12.87
CA GLY A 224 -2.78 -22.69 -13.13
C GLY A 224 -1.70 -22.18 -12.18
N ALA A 225 -2.05 -21.37 -11.16
CA ALA A 225 -1.15 -20.89 -10.11
C ALA A 225 -1.45 -21.56 -8.77
N PRO A 226 -0.44 -21.76 -7.88
CA PRO A 226 -0.67 -22.32 -6.56
C PRO A 226 -1.51 -21.38 -5.68
N LEU A 227 -2.47 -21.96 -4.96
CA LEU A 227 -3.20 -21.27 -3.91
C LEU A 227 -2.28 -21.04 -2.70
N TYR A 228 -2.38 -19.86 -2.11
CA TYR A 228 -1.74 -19.49 -0.86
C TYR A 228 -2.79 -19.26 0.22
N VAL A 229 -2.44 -19.64 1.45
CA VAL A 229 -3.25 -19.47 2.65
C VAL A 229 -2.46 -18.72 3.71
N LEU A 230 -3.14 -18.29 4.76
CA LEU A 230 -2.51 -17.58 5.87
C LEU A 230 -1.44 -18.44 6.56
N ASP A 231 -0.25 -17.87 6.73
CA ASP A 231 0.84 -18.44 7.50
C ASP A 231 0.80 -17.94 8.96
N GLY A 232 0.11 -18.69 9.82
CA GLY A 232 -0.07 -18.35 11.22
C GLY A 232 1.23 -18.25 12.03
N ASP A 233 2.31 -18.95 11.65
CA ASP A 233 3.57 -18.91 12.39
C ASP A 233 4.33 -17.62 12.10
N ARG A 234 4.37 -17.22 10.82
CA ARG A 234 4.90 -15.92 10.41
C ARG A 234 4.07 -14.77 10.98
N LEU A 235 2.74 -14.92 11.01
CA LEU A 235 1.84 -13.92 11.58
C LEU A 235 2.14 -13.67 13.06
N ARG A 236 2.23 -14.72 13.88
CA ARG A 236 2.55 -14.62 15.31
C ARG A 236 3.95 -14.06 15.59
N SER A 237 4.89 -14.24 14.67
CA SER A 237 6.25 -13.73 14.79
C SER A 237 6.47 -12.38 14.09
N ALA A 238 5.40 -11.75 13.57
CA ALA A 238 5.46 -10.49 12.84
C ALA A 238 6.48 -10.52 11.68
N GLN A 239 6.47 -11.59 10.88
CA GLN A 239 7.31 -11.77 9.69
C GLN A 239 6.48 -11.81 8.41
N PRO A 240 5.95 -10.67 7.93
CA PRO A 240 5.17 -10.63 6.70
C PRO A 240 5.97 -11.18 5.51
N THR A 241 5.26 -11.84 4.59
CA THR A 241 5.84 -12.19 3.28
C THR A 241 5.71 -11.04 2.30
N HIS A 242 4.67 -10.22 2.44
CA HIS A 242 4.45 -9.03 1.63
C HIS A 242 3.98 -7.89 2.54
N THR A 243 4.50 -6.69 2.32
CA THR A 243 3.97 -5.44 2.83
C THR A 243 3.68 -4.59 1.61
N VAL A 244 2.46 -4.06 1.48
CA VAL A 244 1.98 -3.52 0.20
C VAL A 244 1.14 -2.26 0.41
N PHE A 245 1.02 -1.45 -0.64
CA PHE A 245 0.02 -0.37 -0.71
C PHE A 245 -1.22 -0.85 -1.48
N ASN A 246 -2.40 -0.63 -0.91
CA ASN A 246 -3.72 -1.02 -1.42
C ASN A 246 -3.81 -2.49 -1.89
N GLY A 247 -3.23 -3.41 -1.10
CA GLY A 247 -3.50 -4.84 -1.21
C GLY A 247 -2.73 -5.60 -2.29
N THR A 248 -1.89 -4.95 -3.08
CA THR A 248 -1.12 -5.61 -4.16
C THR A 248 0.33 -5.17 -4.18
N HIS A 249 1.25 -6.12 -4.24
CA HIS A 249 2.68 -5.92 -4.38
C HIS A 249 2.96 -5.05 -5.62
N ASN A 250 3.55 -3.87 -5.38
CA ASN A 250 3.83 -2.86 -6.39
C ASN A 250 2.59 -2.49 -7.24
N GLY A 251 1.38 -2.60 -6.68
CA GLY A 251 0.12 -2.32 -7.39
C GLY A 251 0.08 -0.88 -7.92
N MET A 252 0.51 0.08 -7.10
CA MET A 252 0.61 1.49 -7.47
C MET A 252 1.85 1.83 -8.30
N VAL A 253 2.74 0.88 -8.60
CA VAL A 253 3.77 1.03 -9.63
C VAL A 253 3.17 0.68 -10.99
N LYS A 254 2.42 -0.44 -11.05
CA LYS A 254 1.71 -0.89 -12.25
C LYS A 254 0.57 0.05 -12.66
N GLN A 255 -0.08 0.67 -11.66
CA GLN A 255 -1.13 1.67 -11.84
C GLN A 255 -0.79 2.91 -10.99
N PRO A 256 0.10 3.80 -11.49
CA PRO A 256 0.49 5.00 -10.78
C PRO A 256 -0.68 5.93 -10.46
N LEU A 257 -0.58 6.65 -9.34
CA LEU A 257 -1.47 7.76 -9.04
C LEU A 257 -1.16 8.92 -10.00
N ALA A 258 -2.17 9.45 -10.69
CA ALA A 258 -1.94 10.52 -11.65
C ALA A 258 -1.66 11.86 -10.94
N ALA A 259 -0.84 12.70 -11.54
CA ALA A 259 -0.56 14.08 -11.13
C ALA A 259 -0.21 14.94 -12.36
N LYS A 260 0.04 16.23 -12.14
CA LYS A 260 0.66 17.15 -13.10
C LYS A 260 1.62 18.10 -12.37
N PRO A 261 2.63 18.65 -13.06
CA PRO A 261 3.47 19.70 -12.49
C PRO A 261 2.61 20.89 -12.02
N GLY A 262 2.95 21.42 -10.86
CA GLY A 262 2.22 22.50 -10.20
C GLY A 262 0.98 22.08 -9.41
N GLU A 263 0.53 20.83 -9.49
CA GLU A 263 -0.61 20.35 -8.70
C GLU A 263 -0.23 20.12 -7.23
N ARG A 264 -1.18 20.43 -6.34
CA ARG A 264 -1.14 20.01 -4.94
C ARG A 264 -1.86 18.68 -4.78
N ILE A 265 -1.19 17.74 -4.12
CA ILE A 265 -1.70 16.41 -3.82
C ILE A 265 -2.02 16.31 -2.33
N ARG A 266 -3.16 15.71 -1.99
CA ARG A 266 -3.46 15.21 -0.64
C ARG A 266 -3.48 13.68 -0.66
N LEU A 267 -2.71 13.06 0.24
CA LEU A 267 -2.76 11.62 0.46
C LEU A 267 -3.29 11.34 1.87
N HIS A 268 -4.34 10.53 1.97
CA HIS A 268 -4.79 9.91 3.21
C HIS A 268 -4.06 8.58 3.37
N VAL A 269 -3.03 8.56 4.20
CA VAL A 269 -2.16 7.40 4.41
C VAL A 269 -2.58 6.71 5.69
N LEU A 270 -2.96 5.44 5.60
CA LEU A 270 -3.35 4.60 6.72
C LEU A 270 -2.41 3.40 6.79
N ASN A 271 -1.75 3.17 7.93
CA ASN A 271 -1.09 1.90 8.18
C ASN A 271 -2.03 1.00 9.00
N VAL A 272 -2.62 0.00 8.35
CA VAL A 272 -3.49 -0.98 9.02
C VAL A 272 -2.65 -1.96 9.86
N GLY A 273 -1.41 -2.24 9.44
CA GLY A 273 -0.57 -3.29 10.01
C GLY A 273 -0.96 -4.69 9.51
N PRO A 274 -1.08 -5.71 10.39
CA PRO A 274 -1.32 -5.56 11.83
C PRO A 274 -0.06 -5.42 12.70
N SER A 275 1.15 -5.66 12.19
CA SER A 275 2.31 -5.89 13.06
C SER A 275 3.46 -4.89 12.90
N LYS A 276 3.62 -4.28 11.74
CA LYS A 276 4.72 -3.38 11.39
C LYS A 276 4.27 -1.92 11.37
N THR A 277 5.26 -1.06 11.59
CA THR A 277 5.16 0.37 11.37
C THR A 277 5.47 0.72 9.92
N SER A 278 4.85 1.79 9.41
CA SER A 278 5.18 2.41 8.14
C SER A 278 5.99 3.68 8.40
N SER A 279 7.21 3.74 7.86
CA SER A 279 7.96 4.99 7.76
C SER A 279 7.63 5.63 6.41
N PHE A 280 6.39 6.08 6.23
CA PHE A 280 5.87 6.52 4.94
C PHE A 280 6.57 7.78 4.43
N HIS A 281 7.09 7.70 3.21
CA HIS A 281 7.86 8.76 2.56
C HIS A 281 7.51 8.87 1.08
N VAL A 282 7.55 10.08 0.54
CA VAL A 282 7.46 10.34 -0.90
C VAL A 282 8.76 10.98 -1.38
N VAL A 283 9.52 10.25 -2.18
CA VAL A 283 10.83 10.67 -2.69
C VAL A 283 10.68 11.88 -3.60
N GLY A 284 11.55 12.88 -3.43
CA GLY A 284 11.57 14.09 -4.25
C GLY A 284 10.55 15.16 -3.83
N THR A 285 9.83 14.96 -2.71
CA THR A 285 8.92 15.96 -2.16
C THR A 285 9.17 16.21 -0.67
N ILE A 286 8.53 17.24 -0.13
CA ILE A 286 8.44 17.52 1.31
C ILE A 286 6.97 17.72 1.64
N PHE A 287 6.49 17.11 2.73
CA PHE A 287 5.14 17.32 3.22
C PHE A 287 5.04 18.70 3.88
N ASP A 288 4.45 19.66 3.17
CA ASP A 288 4.25 21.02 3.70
C ASP A 288 3.18 21.05 4.80
N ARG A 289 2.28 20.05 4.80
CA ARG A 289 1.33 19.76 5.89
C ARG A 289 1.24 18.27 6.14
N VAL A 290 1.23 17.92 7.42
CA VAL A 290 0.89 16.58 7.90
C VAL A 290 -0.13 16.75 9.01
N TRP A 291 -1.29 16.13 8.87
CA TRP A 291 -2.30 16.02 9.90
C TRP A 291 -2.28 14.60 10.44
N PHE A 292 -1.71 14.42 11.63
CA PHE A 292 -1.64 13.09 12.26
C PHE A 292 -3.06 12.62 12.63
N GLU A 293 -3.35 11.34 12.41
CA GLU A 293 -4.70 10.76 12.41
C GLU A 293 -5.67 11.41 11.39
N GLY A 294 -5.17 12.26 10.48
CA GLY A 294 -5.96 13.00 9.49
C GLY A 294 -6.76 14.18 10.04
N ASN A 295 -6.67 14.49 11.34
CA ASN A 295 -7.36 15.63 11.94
C ASN A 295 -6.54 16.93 11.73
N PRO A 296 -7.09 17.97 11.08
CA PRO A 296 -6.37 19.23 10.86
C PRO A 296 -5.81 19.93 12.10
N ASP A 297 -6.34 19.63 13.28
CA ASP A 297 -5.84 20.18 14.54
C ASP A 297 -4.49 19.57 14.95
N ASN A 298 -4.18 18.36 14.46
CA ASN A 298 -2.92 17.64 14.70
C ASN A 298 -1.87 17.97 13.63
N GLN A 299 -1.62 19.25 13.39
CA GLN A 299 -0.79 19.69 12.26
C GLN A 299 0.71 19.79 12.56
N PHE A 300 1.49 19.15 11.71
CA PHE A 300 2.93 19.35 11.54
C PHE A 300 3.23 19.96 10.16
N ARG A 301 4.43 20.49 9.98
CA ARG A 301 4.88 21.15 8.73
C ARG A 301 6.32 20.79 8.39
N GLY A 302 6.63 20.73 7.10
CA GLY A 302 7.99 20.52 6.60
C GLY A 302 8.54 19.14 6.92
N MET A 303 7.68 18.13 6.99
CA MET A 303 8.08 16.76 7.30
C MET A 303 8.51 16.03 6.03
N GLN A 304 9.56 15.22 6.11
CA GLN A 304 9.95 14.31 5.02
C GLN A 304 9.23 12.96 5.08
N THR A 305 8.91 12.50 6.29
CA THR A 305 8.44 11.13 6.56
C THR A 305 7.47 11.19 7.72
N VAL A 306 6.43 10.37 7.69
CA VAL A 306 5.53 10.16 8.82
C VAL A 306 5.67 8.71 9.30
N LEU A 307 5.93 8.53 10.60
CA LEU A 307 5.98 7.21 11.22
C LEU A 307 4.57 6.84 11.71
N LEU A 308 4.00 5.79 11.12
CA LEU A 308 2.67 5.31 11.43
C LEU A 308 2.75 3.92 12.06
N GLY A 309 2.33 3.77 13.32
CA GLY A 309 2.07 2.47 13.91
C GLY A 309 0.90 1.74 13.26
N SER A 310 0.69 0.47 13.60
CA SER A 310 -0.55 -0.22 13.25
C SER A 310 -1.74 0.59 13.75
N SER A 311 -2.77 0.74 12.92
CA SER A 311 -3.94 1.59 13.14
C SER A 311 -3.71 3.10 13.06
N ASN A 312 -2.48 3.61 12.98
CA ASN A 312 -2.26 5.05 12.80
C ASN A 312 -2.45 5.46 11.34
N ALA A 313 -2.87 6.72 11.18
CA ALA A 313 -2.95 7.36 9.88
C ALA A 313 -2.35 8.76 9.89
N ALA A 314 -2.15 9.32 8.70
CA ALA A 314 -1.90 10.73 8.51
C ALA A 314 -2.49 11.19 7.18
N THR A 315 -2.95 12.43 7.14
CA THR A 315 -3.20 13.12 5.88
C THR A 315 -2.02 14.02 5.58
N VAL A 316 -1.36 13.81 4.44
CA VAL A 316 -0.20 14.60 4.02
C VAL A 316 -0.53 15.40 2.78
N GLU A 317 0.00 16.62 2.69
CA GLU A 317 -0.09 17.47 1.51
C GLU A 317 1.30 17.91 1.06
N PHE A 318 1.48 17.96 -0.26
CA PHE A 318 2.70 18.41 -0.90
C PHE A 318 2.41 18.88 -2.33
N MET A 319 3.37 19.60 -2.91
CA MET A 319 3.34 20.05 -4.30
C MET A 319 4.14 19.11 -5.19
N ILE A 320 3.71 18.96 -6.44
CA ILE A 320 4.49 18.34 -7.52
C ILE A 320 5.23 19.46 -8.27
N PRO A 321 6.54 19.67 -8.05
CA PRO A 321 7.25 20.82 -8.62
C PRO A 321 7.44 20.71 -10.14
N GLU A 322 7.80 19.52 -10.63
CA GLU A 322 8.12 19.29 -12.05
C GLU A 322 7.61 17.94 -12.56
N ALA A 323 7.74 17.72 -13.86
CA ALA A 323 7.33 16.46 -14.47
C ALA A 323 8.24 15.32 -14.03
N GLY A 324 7.66 14.17 -13.69
CA GLY A 324 8.40 13.00 -13.26
C GLY A 324 7.53 11.94 -12.58
N SER A 325 8.22 10.96 -12.01
CA SER A 325 7.64 9.90 -11.18
C SER A 325 8.16 10.05 -9.75
N TYR A 326 7.25 10.25 -8.82
CA TYR A 326 7.55 10.43 -7.40
C TYR A 326 7.23 9.14 -6.66
N ILE A 327 8.23 8.58 -5.98
CA ILE A 327 8.15 7.23 -5.41
C ILE A 327 7.61 7.33 -3.98
N MET A 328 6.47 6.70 -3.72
CA MET A 328 5.95 6.45 -2.38
C MET A 328 6.59 5.17 -1.85
N VAL A 329 7.12 5.19 -0.62
CA VAL A 329 7.76 4.04 0.01
C VAL A 329 7.44 3.94 1.49
N ASP A 330 7.48 2.72 2.02
CA ASP A 330 7.83 2.51 3.42
C ASP A 330 9.36 2.53 3.57
N HIS A 331 9.89 3.50 4.30
CA HIS A 331 11.33 3.68 4.47
C HIS A 331 11.96 2.63 5.41
N HIS A 332 11.17 1.74 6.02
CA HIS A 332 11.67 0.43 6.40
C HIS A 332 11.88 -0.40 5.12
N PHE A 333 13.05 -0.30 4.51
CA PHE A 333 13.31 -0.88 3.18
C PHE A 333 13.08 -2.39 3.06
N ALA A 334 13.07 -3.14 4.17
CA ALA A 334 12.58 -4.52 4.16
C ALA A 334 11.11 -4.60 3.70
N ASN A 335 10.24 -3.71 4.19
CA ASN A 335 8.84 -3.59 3.78
C ASN A 335 8.72 -3.10 2.33
N ALA A 336 9.56 -2.15 1.91
CA ALA A 336 9.61 -1.72 0.50
C ALA A 336 9.97 -2.90 -0.43
N SER A 337 11.00 -3.69 -0.07
CA SER A 337 11.40 -4.89 -0.82
C SER A 337 10.31 -5.98 -0.88
N GLN A 338 9.33 -5.91 0.01
CA GLN A 338 8.16 -6.78 0.07
C GLN A 338 6.94 -6.24 -0.69
N GLY A 339 7.05 -5.07 -1.34
CA GLY A 339 6.03 -4.51 -2.22
C GLY A 339 5.42 -3.17 -1.79
N ALA A 340 5.93 -2.53 -0.73
CA ALA A 340 5.41 -1.28 -0.16
C ALA A 340 5.96 -0.08 -0.94
N ILE A 341 5.71 -0.08 -2.25
CA ILE A 341 6.20 0.89 -3.22
C ILE A 341 5.03 1.31 -4.11
N GLY A 342 4.93 2.60 -4.40
CA GLY A 342 3.97 3.15 -5.35
C GLY A 342 4.53 4.36 -6.09
N LEU A 343 3.90 4.72 -7.19
CA LEU A 343 4.28 5.89 -7.98
C LEU A 343 3.16 6.91 -8.01
N ILE A 344 3.55 8.18 -7.94
CA ILE A 344 2.75 9.31 -8.40
C ILE A 344 3.39 9.81 -9.69
N SER A 345 2.67 9.77 -10.81
CA SER A 345 3.21 10.06 -12.13
C SER A 345 2.52 11.25 -12.78
N THR A 346 3.31 12.13 -13.39
CA THR A 346 2.78 13.27 -14.15
C THR A 346 2.42 12.96 -15.60
N THR A 347 2.62 11.73 -16.08
CA THR A 347 2.38 11.35 -17.48
C THR A 347 1.12 10.47 -17.61
N VAL A 348 0.19 10.87 -18.51
CA VAL A 348 -1.16 10.27 -18.69
C VAL A 348 -1.11 8.82 -19.19
N LYS A 349 0.01 8.41 -19.78
CA LYS A 349 0.43 7.03 -19.83
C LYS A 349 1.63 6.92 -18.90
N PRO A 350 1.74 5.90 -18.04
CA PRO A 350 3.06 5.38 -17.83
C PRO A 350 3.54 5.02 -19.24
N GLU A 351 4.58 5.68 -19.75
CA GLU A 351 5.49 4.87 -20.55
C GLU A 351 5.73 3.64 -19.67
N SER A 352 5.41 2.46 -20.17
CA SER A 352 5.45 1.18 -19.45
C SER A 352 6.90 0.80 -19.14
N LYS A 353 7.57 1.68 -18.42
CA LYS A 353 8.90 1.60 -17.91
C LYS A 353 8.63 1.42 -16.44
N ASP A 354 8.55 0.17 -15.98
CA ASP A 354 8.43 -0.04 -14.53
C ASP A 354 9.70 0.55 -13.92
N LEU A 355 9.57 1.72 -13.30
CA LEU A 355 10.69 2.41 -12.69
C LEU A 355 10.91 1.75 -11.33
N GLU A 356 12.01 1.02 -11.20
CA GLU A 356 12.52 0.64 -9.89
C GLU A 356 13.39 1.75 -9.31
N HIS A 357 13.50 1.74 -7.98
CA HIS A 357 14.06 2.69 -6.98
C HIS A 357 15.19 3.68 -7.33
N HIS A 358 15.71 3.72 -8.54
CA HIS A 358 16.62 4.73 -9.06
C HIS A 358 16.36 4.98 -10.55
N ASN A 359 15.27 5.64 -10.97
CA ASN A 359 15.08 6.13 -12.36
C ASN A 359 15.56 5.17 -13.49
N LEU A 360 15.31 3.87 -13.38
CA LEU A 360 15.74 2.87 -14.38
C LEU A 360 14.52 2.11 -14.88
N GLU A 361 14.41 1.96 -16.20
CA GLU A 361 13.26 1.35 -16.88
C GLU A 361 13.23 -0.18 -16.72
N ALA A 362 12.06 -0.76 -16.46
CA ALA A 362 11.95 -2.21 -16.39
C ALA A 362 12.05 -2.90 -17.74
N SER A 363 12.88 -3.94 -17.72
CA SER A 363 12.91 -4.97 -18.74
C SER A 363 11.66 -5.86 -18.66
N ALA A 364 11.30 -6.48 -19.78
CA ALA A 364 10.23 -7.50 -19.82
C ALA A 364 10.41 -8.57 -18.71
N ALA A 365 9.32 -9.18 -18.25
CA ALA A 365 9.36 -10.16 -17.18
C ALA A 365 9.45 -11.62 -17.71
N PRO A 366 10.36 -12.46 -17.17
CA PRO A 366 10.32 -13.91 -17.37
C PRO A 366 9.02 -14.51 -16.84
N THR A 367 8.49 -15.53 -17.52
CA THR A 367 7.27 -16.25 -17.09
C THR A 367 7.55 -17.42 -16.16
N ASP A 368 8.77 -17.94 -16.13
CA ASP A 368 9.12 -19.01 -15.20
C ASP A 368 9.47 -18.45 -13.81
N PRO A 369 8.94 -19.02 -12.71
CA PRO A 369 9.06 -18.45 -11.37
C PRO A 369 10.50 -18.24 -10.89
N GLN A 370 11.42 -19.12 -11.29
CA GLN A 370 12.82 -19.04 -10.85
C GLN A 370 13.57 -17.89 -11.53
N THR A 371 13.38 -17.70 -12.83
CA THR A 371 13.98 -16.57 -13.56
C THR A 371 13.30 -15.26 -13.20
N ALA A 372 11.99 -15.26 -12.93
CA ALA A 372 11.28 -14.09 -12.42
C ALA A 372 11.85 -13.64 -11.06
N GLN A 373 12.09 -14.58 -10.14
CA GLN A 373 12.75 -14.27 -8.86
C GLN A 373 14.20 -13.81 -9.06
N ALA A 374 14.94 -14.40 -10.00
CA ALA A 374 16.29 -13.98 -10.31
C ALA A 374 16.35 -12.57 -10.92
N LYS A 375 15.37 -12.18 -11.72
CA LYS A 375 15.20 -10.80 -12.21
C LYS A 375 15.05 -9.83 -11.04
N LEU A 376 14.14 -10.10 -10.10
CA LEU A 376 13.96 -9.25 -8.91
C LEU A 376 15.23 -9.14 -8.06
N ASN A 377 15.95 -10.24 -7.90
CA ASN A 377 17.22 -10.24 -7.17
C ASN A 377 18.30 -9.42 -7.90
N PHE A 378 18.32 -9.48 -9.25
CA PHE A 378 19.28 -8.76 -10.10
C PHE A 378 19.03 -7.26 -10.00
N GLU A 379 17.76 -6.91 -10.07
CA GLU A 379 17.23 -5.58 -9.87
C GLU A 379 17.67 -4.97 -8.53
N SER A 380 17.60 -5.76 -7.46
CA SER A 380 18.04 -5.33 -6.12
C SER A 380 19.56 -5.24 -5.94
N LYS A 381 20.35 -6.17 -6.51
CA LYS A 381 21.78 -6.34 -6.17
C LYS A 381 22.75 -5.85 -7.25
N CYS A 382 22.33 -5.75 -8.49
CA CYS A 382 23.24 -5.61 -9.65
C CYS A 382 23.04 -4.31 -10.44
N LEU A 383 21.82 -3.77 -10.51
CA LEU A 383 21.50 -2.55 -11.29
C LEU A 383 22.20 -1.27 -10.81
N ALA A 384 22.67 -1.25 -9.56
CA ALA A 384 23.49 -0.15 -9.07
C ALA A 384 24.73 0.07 -9.96
N CYS A 385 25.35 -1.02 -10.41
CA CYS A 385 26.61 -0.98 -11.16
C CYS A 385 26.46 -1.37 -12.63
N HIS A 386 25.51 -2.25 -12.96
CA HIS A 386 25.32 -2.80 -14.29
C HIS A 386 24.08 -2.26 -14.98
N THR A 387 24.11 -2.30 -16.32
CA THR A 387 23.00 -2.01 -17.22
C THR A 387 22.72 -3.24 -18.07
N VAL A 388 21.60 -3.21 -18.79
CA VAL A 388 21.27 -4.21 -19.82
C VAL A 388 20.87 -3.48 -21.10
N GLY A 389 21.78 -3.42 -22.06
CA GLY A 389 21.55 -2.84 -23.38
C GLY A 389 21.68 -1.32 -23.46
N GLU A 390 22.15 -0.66 -22.40
CA GLU A 390 22.34 0.80 -22.31
C GLU A 390 23.81 1.24 -22.35
N GLY A 391 24.74 0.32 -22.54
CA GLY A 391 26.17 0.60 -22.49
C GLY A 391 26.72 0.63 -21.07
N LYS A 392 28.01 0.94 -20.92
CA LYS A 392 28.73 0.81 -19.65
C LYS A 392 28.23 1.81 -18.59
N LYS A 393 28.19 1.37 -17.32
CA LYS A 393 27.94 2.22 -16.14
C LYS A 393 29.19 2.19 -15.23
N LEU A 394 29.07 1.74 -13.98
CA LEU A 394 30.24 1.45 -13.14
C LEU A 394 30.87 0.11 -13.55
N GLY A 395 30.03 -0.87 -13.90
CA GLY A 395 30.41 -2.15 -14.46
C GLY A 395 30.07 -2.27 -15.95
N PRO A 396 30.46 -3.38 -16.59
CA PRO A 396 30.13 -3.67 -17.97
C PRO A 396 28.62 -3.85 -18.17
N ASP A 397 28.16 -3.55 -19.39
CA ASP A 397 26.82 -3.90 -19.87
C ASP A 397 26.68 -5.43 -19.95
N LEU A 398 25.54 -5.96 -19.49
CA LEU A 398 25.26 -7.39 -19.43
C LEU A 398 24.44 -7.90 -20.62
N ALA A 399 23.98 -7.05 -21.53
CA ALA A 399 23.36 -7.53 -22.78
C ALA A 399 24.39 -8.31 -23.61
N GLY A 400 24.07 -9.56 -23.96
CA GLY A 400 24.94 -10.50 -24.67
C GLY A 400 26.00 -11.17 -23.80
N VAL A 401 25.91 -11.09 -22.47
CA VAL A 401 26.94 -11.62 -21.56
C VAL A 401 27.12 -13.13 -21.68
N THR A 402 26.07 -13.91 -21.92
CA THR A 402 26.17 -15.37 -22.08
C THR A 402 26.77 -15.78 -23.42
N LYS A 403 26.87 -14.84 -24.36
CA LYS A 403 27.61 -15.01 -25.62
C LYS A 403 29.10 -14.67 -25.45
N ARG A 404 29.44 -13.83 -24.47
CA ARG A 404 30.83 -13.40 -24.19
C ARG A 404 31.54 -14.27 -23.16
N ARG A 405 30.81 -14.94 -22.28
CA ARG A 405 31.36 -15.72 -21.15
C ARG A 405 30.57 -17.02 -20.98
N THR A 406 31.26 -18.07 -20.56
CA THR A 406 30.63 -19.37 -20.28
C THR A 406 29.87 -19.32 -18.96
N ASP A 407 28.85 -20.17 -18.81
CA ASP A 407 28.08 -20.29 -17.56
C ASP A 407 28.98 -20.61 -16.36
N VAL A 408 30.01 -21.43 -16.56
CA VAL A 408 31.00 -21.78 -15.53
C VAL A 408 31.79 -20.54 -15.10
N TRP A 409 32.21 -19.72 -16.06
CA TRP A 409 32.92 -18.47 -15.77
C TRP A 409 32.02 -17.49 -15.02
N LEU A 410 30.78 -17.31 -15.49
CA LEU A 410 29.80 -16.41 -14.85
C LEU A 410 29.46 -16.85 -13.43
N ALA A 411 29.24 -18.15 -13.22
CA ALA A 411 28.96 -18.69 -11.90
C ALA A 411 30.13 -18.49 -10.93
N ARG A 412 31.37 -18.69 -11.40
CA ARG A 412 32.56 -18.46 -10.58
C ARG A 412 32.77 -16.97 -10.29
N TRP A 413 32.56 -16.09 -11.28
CA TRP A 413 32.69 -14.65 -11.13
C TRP A 413 31.69 -14.08 -10.13
N LEU A 414 30.45 -14.57 -10.13
CA LEU A 414 29.44 -14.20 -9.15
C LEU A 414 29.71 -14.76 -7.74
N LYS A 415 30.46 -15.87 -7.65
CA LYS A 415 30.77 -16.54 -6.38
C LYS A 415 31.99 -15.97 -5.66
N GLU A 416 33.05 -15.68 -6.41
CA GLU A 416 34.37 -15.34 -5.89
C GLU A 416 35.13 -14.37 -6.82
N PRO A 417 34.58 -13.17 -7.09
CA PRO A 417 35.21 -12.21 -8.01
C PRO A 417 36.63 -11.83 -7.55
N GLU A 418 36.88 -11.73 -6.24
CA GLU A 418 38.20 -11.45 -5.66
C GLU A 418 39.26 -12.47 -6.09
N LYS A 419 38.94 -13.77 -6.06
CA LYS A 419 39.88 -14.84 -6.47
C LYS A 419 40.10 -14.87 -7.98
N MET A 420 39.07 -14.51 -8.74
CA MET A 420 39.19 -14.41 -10.19
C MET A 420 40.05 -13.21 -10.58
N LEU A 421 39.96 -12.07 -9.89
CA LEU A 421 40.85 -10.92 -10.12
C LEU A 421 42.33 -11.25 -9.89
N GLU A 422 42.65 -12.24 -9.06
CA GLU A 422 44.03 -12.70 -8.84
C GLU A 422 44.54 -13.65 -9.93
N SER A 423 43.66 -14.46 -10.52
CA SER A 423 44.06 -15.64 -11.30
C SER A 423 43.59 -15.66 -12.76
N ASP A 424 42.49 -14.98 -13.09
CA ASP A 424 41.82 -15.02 -14.38
C ASP A 424 42.19 -13.80 -15.24
N ALA A 425 42.66 -14.06 -16.47
CA ALA A 425 43.14 -13.00 -17.35
C ALA A 425 42.00 -12.08 -17.84
N ASP A 426 40.81 -12.62 -18.09
CA ASP A 426 39.65 -11.85 -18.53
C ASP A 426 39.12 -10.97 -17.39
N ALA A 427 39.10 -11.49 -16.16
CA ALA A 427 38.75 -10.72 -14.97
C ALA A 427 39.70 -9.52 -14.75
N LYS A 428 41.01 -9.75 -14.89
CA LYS A 428 42.02 -8.68 -14.81
C LYS A 428 41.86 -7.64 -15.92
N ALA A 429 41.59 -8.07 -17.15
CA ALA A 429 41.33 -7.17 -18.26
C ALA A 429 40.08 -6.31 -18.01
N LEU A 430 38.99 -6.92 -17.52
CA LEU A 430 37.76 -6.21 -17.16
C LEU A 430 38.00 -5.18 -16.05
N LEU A 431 38.81 -5.49 -15.05
CA LEU A 431 39.16 -4.56 -13.98
C LEU A 431 39.86 -3.31 -14.52
N LEU A 432 40.85 -3.50 -15.40
CA LEU A 432 41.59 -2.39 -16.03
C LEU A 432 40.67 -1.54 -16.92
N GLU A 433 39.76 -2.17 -17.65
CA GLU A 433 38.80 -1.51 -18.55
C GLU A 433 37.77 -0.65 -17.80
N HIS A 434 37.53 -0.94 -16.51
CA HIS A 434 36.50 -0.28 -15.69
C HIS A 434 37.14 0.48 -14.51
N ASN A 435 38.20 1.24 -14.79
CA ASN A 435 38.84 2.17 -13.85
C ASN A 435 39.36 1.53 -12.55
N ASN A 436 39.78 0.27 -12.60
CA ASN A 436 40.21 -0.51 -11.44
C ASN A 436 39.15 -0.60 -10.33
N ILE A 437 37.86 -0.53 -10.68
CA ILE A 437 36.76 -0.72 -9.74
C ILE A 437 36.45 -2.23 -9.68
N PRO A 438 36.79 -2.94 -8.59
CA PRO A 438 36.50 -4.37 -8.48
C PRO A 438 34.99 -4.60 -8.29
N MET A 439 34.45 -5.66 -8.88
CA MET A 439 33.09 -6.09 -8.58
C MET A 439 33.04 -6.64 -7.14
N PRO A 440 32.24 -6.06 -6.24
CA PRO A 440 32.15 -6.56 -4.86
C PRO A 440 31.43 -7.90 -4.81
N ASN A 441 31.94 -8.82 -3.98
CA ASN A 441 31.30 -10.11 -3.76
C ASN A 441 29.93 -9.92 -3.09
N GLN A 442 28.86 -10.32 -3.78
CA GLN A 442 27.48 -10.20 -3.32
C GLN A 442 27.05 -11.33 -2.36
N SER A 443 27.99 -12.19 -1.94
CA SER A 443 27.79 -13.32 -1.03
C SER A 443 26.67 -14.28 -1.47
N LEU A 444 26.59 -14.52 -2.78
CA LEU A 444 25.48 -15.25 -3.39
C LEU A 444 25.53 -16.76 -3.09
N GLY A 445 24.35 -17.33 -2.81
CA GLY A 445 24.14 -18.77 -2.70
C GLY A 445 24.21 -19.48 -4.05
N ALA A 446 24.43 -20.79 -4.05
CA ALA A 446 24.50 -21.58 -5.29
C ALA A 446 23.21 -21.50 -6.12
N ASP A 447 22.05 -21.42 -5.46
CA ASP A 447 20.73 -21.37 -6.11
C ASP A 447 20.47 -20.00 -6.73
N GLU A 448 20.86 -18.91 -6.05
CA GLU A 448 20.81 -17.55 -6.61
C GLU A 448 21.69 -17.42 -7.84
N ILE A 449 22.92 -17.95 -7.80
CA ILE A 449 23.85 -17.92 -8.94
C ILE A 449 23.26 -18.65 -10.14
N ARG A 450 22.65 -19.84 -9.95
CA ARG A 450 21.95 -20.54 -11.04
C ARG A 450 20.78 -19.72 -11.58
N GLY A 451 20.04 -19.05 -10.71
CA GLY A 451 18.97 -18.11 -11.08
C GLY A 451 19.50 -16.98 -11.97
N TYR A 452 20.61 -16.33 -11.59
CA TYR A 452 21.20 -15.24 -12.37
C TYR A 452 21.68 -15.69 -13.74
N VAL A 453 22.39 -16.81 -13.83
CA VAL A 453 22.85 -17.35 -15.12
C VAL A 453 21.65 -17.62 -16.03
N LYS A 454 20.56 -18.18 -15.50
CA LYS A 454 19.32 -18.40 -16.25
C LYS A 454 18.67 -17.08 -16.69
N TYR A 455 18.68 -16.06 -15.84
CA TYR A 455 18.20 -14.73 -16.19
C TYR A 455 19.04 -14.05 -17.28
N PHE A 456 20.36 -14.20 -17.26
CA PHE A 456 21.23 -13.69 -18.32
C PHE A 456 20.95 -14.39 -19.67
N HIS A 457 20.73 -15.71 -19.66
CA HIS A 457 20.29 -16.43 -20.88
C HIS A 457 18.93 -15.94 -21.37
N TRP A 458 18.01 -15.68 -20.45
CA TRP A 458 16.71 -15.11 -20.79
C TRP A 458 16.88 -13.73 -21.44
N ILE A 459 17.66 -12.81 -20.86
CA ILE A 459 17.99 -11.50 -21.45
C ILE A 459 18.53 -11.68 -22.88
N ASP A 460 19.51 -12.58 -23.06
CA ASP A 460 20.26 -12.73 -24.31
C ASP A 460 19.49 -13.47 -25.42
N SER A 461 18.41 -14.17 -25.05
CA SER A 461 17.47 -14.84 -25.96
C SER A 461 16.45 -13.87 -26.59
N ARG A 462 16.32 -12.65 -26.07
CA ARG A 462 15.37 -11.65 -26.57
C ARG A 462 15.90 -11.02 -27.87
N PRO A 463 15.01 -10.59 -28.79
CA PRO A 463 15.41 -9.87 -30.00
C PRO A 463 16.29 -8.64 -29.66
N PRO A 464 17.29 -8.30 -30.49
CA PRO A 464 18.08 -7.07 -30.32
C PRO A 464 17.15 -5.86 -30.21
N GLY A 465 17.18 -5.16 -29.08
CA GLY A 465 16.30 -4.03 -28.80
C GLY A 465 15.00 -4.33 -28.06
N ALA A 466 14.68 -5.59 -27.77
CA ALA A 466 13.58 -5.97 -26.88
C ALA A 466 13.90 -5.83 -25.38
N VAL A 467 15.18 -5.57 -25.07
CA VAL A 467 15.71 -5.15 -23.78
C VAL A 467 16.47 -3.82 -23.97
N LYS A 468 15.89 -2.89 -24.74
CA LYS A 468 16.28 -1.48 -24.63
C LYS A 468 15.68 -0.99 -23.33
N ALA A 469 16.51 -0.60 -22.38
CA ALA A 469 16.11 0.55 -21.57
C ALA A 469 16.34 1.79 -22.46
N ALA A 470 15.25 2.51 -22.66
CA ALA A 470 15.08 3.52 -23.68
C ALA A 470 15.70 4.84 -23.23
N THR A 471 16.99 5.02 -23.52
CA THR A 471 17.57 6.37 -23.54
C THR A 471 16.82 7.24 -24.56
N GLY A 472 16.05 8.19 -24.07
CA GLY A 472 15.67 9.38 -24.83
C GLY A 472 16.92 10.23 -25.05
N GLY A 473 17.28 10.44 -26.32
CA GLY A 473 18.22 11.47 -26.71
C GLY A 473 17.53 12.83 -26.78
N HIS A 474 18.25 13.84 -26.26
CA HIS A 474 17.99 15.28 -26.24
C HIS A 474 16.98 15.83 -25.23
#